data_AF-A0A925ND25-F1
#
_entry.id   AF-A0A925ND25-F1
#
_cell.length_a   1.000
_cell.length_b   1.000
_cell.length_c   1.000
_cell.angle_alpha   90.00
_cell.angle_beta   90.00
_cell.angle_gamma   90.00
#
_symmetry.space_group_name_H-M   'P 1'
#
loop_
_entity.id
_entity.type
_entity.pdbx_description
1 polymer ?
#
loop_
_entity_poly.entity_id
_entity_poly.type
_entity_poly.pdbx_seq_one_letter_code
_entity_poly.pdbx_strand_id
1 'polypeptide(L)'
;MASDLSRIRNNPLLDFSGVELKQGGVLLDADFNELVAVVDRRLRATASDVLGRSTVSSTTPDAFKIELQGNGLRIGRGRMYVDGLLAECHGGPAADAAQKQFDPLLAEVQFPNPLTYATQPFWLQPAPLPTAGSHLIYLDVWEREVTHIERPELVETAVGVETSSRKQTVWQVRVLAEGAGTSDCGSDDASVPGWAAVTAPSAARLNTGTHDAPPGNNDP
;
A
#
# COMPACT_ATOMS: atom_id res chain seq x y z
N MET A 1 7.39 -16.38 5.03
CA MET A 1 7.87 -17.17 3.87
C MET A 1 7.24 -16.54 2.65
N ALA A 2 7.97 -16.39 1.55
CA ALA A 2 7.39 -15.91 0.30
C ALA A 2 6.53 -17.03 -0.32
N SER A 3 5.45 -16.69 -1.03
CA SER A 3 4.66 -17.72 -1.72
C SER A 3 5.45 -18.36 -2.84
N ASP A 4 5.27 -19.66 -3.00
CA ASP A 4 5.80 -20.40 -4.13
C ASP A 4 4.84 -20.24 -5.32
N LEU A 5 5.25 -19.42 -6.29
CA LEU A 5 4.49 -19.14 -7.50
C LEU A 5 5.20 -19.78 -8.68
N SER A 6 4.45 -20.54 -9.50
CA SER A 6 5.01 -21.24 -10.65
C SER A 6 5.77 -20.30 -11.61
N ARG A 7 5.12 -19.23 -12.06
CA ARG A 7 5.69 -18.15 -12.89
C ARG A 7 4.71 -16.97 -13.01
N ILE A 8 5.24 -15.76 -13.10
CA ILE A 8 4.50 -14.57 -13.55
C ILE A 8 5.16 -14.09 -14.84
N ARG A 9 4.46 -14.19 -15.97
CA ARG A 9 4.98 -13.88 -17.31
C ARG A 9 4.81 -12.43 -17.75
N ASN A 10 4.17 -11.60 -16.93
CA ASN A 10 3.86 -10.23 -17.31
C ASN A 10 5.13 -9.45 -17.69
N ASN A 11 5.24 -9.08 -18.97
CA ASN A 11 6.30 -8.24 -19.49
C ASN A 11 5.66 -6.97 -20.08
N PRO A 12 5.80 -5.82 -19.39
CA PRO A 12 5.30 -4.54 -19.88
C PRO A 12 5.73 -4.13 -21.28
N LEU A 13 6.86 -4.66 -21.80
CA LEU A 13 7.38 -4.32 -23.13
C LEU A 13 6.65 -5.04 -24.27
N LEU A 14 5.80 -6.03 -23.97
CA LEU A 14 5.06 -6.80 -24.96
C LEU A 14 3.63 -6.29 -25.15
N ASP A 15 3.20 -5.29 -24.38
CA ASP A 15 1.90 -4.63 -24.48
C ASP A 15 0.68 -5.57 -24.45
N PHE A 16 0.78 -6.71 -23.75
CA PHE A 16 -0.34 -7.61 -23.58
C PHE A 16 -1.48 -6.94 -22.79
N SER A 17 -2.71 -7.06 -23.31
CA SER A 17 -3.91 -6.46 -22.71
C SER A 17 -4.76 -7.43 -21.89
N GLY A 18 -4.45 -8.73 -21.93
CA GLY A 18 -5.18 -9.77 -21.20
C GLY A 18 -4.65 -11.16 -21.51
N VAL A 19 -5.31 -12.18 -20.94
CA VAL A 19 -5.01 -13.60 -21.15
C VAL A 19 -6.27 -14.30 -21.65
N GLU A 20 -6.14 -15.12 -22.70
CA GLU A 20 -7.26 -15.85 -23.31
C GLU A 20 -7.13 -17.35 -23.10
N LEU A 21 -8.13 -17.95 -22.44
CA LEU A 21 -8.22 -19.39 -22.32
C LEU A 21 -8.65 -20.03 -23.63
N LYS A 22 -8.00 -21.12 -24.02
CA LYS A 22 -8.35 -21.86 -25.23
C LYS A 22 -9.29 -23.02 -24.91
N GLN A 23 -10.30 -23.22 -25.76
CA GLN A 23 -11.25 -24.33 -25.61
C GLN A 23 -10.50 -25.66 -25.60
N GLY A 24 -10.73 -26.49 -24.58
CA GLY A 24 -10.06 -27.78 -24.41
C GLY A 24 -8.58 -27.67 -23.97
N GLY A 25 -8.08 -26.45 -23.73
CA GLY A 25 -6.75 -26.22 -23.17
C GLY A 25 -6.70 -26.46 -21.66
N VAL A 26 -5.52 -26.81 -21.16
CA VAL A 26 -5.27 -26.97 -19.72
C VAL A 26 -5.17 -25.59 -19.08
N LEU A 27 -5.92 -25.37 -17.98
CA LEU A 27 -5.82 -24.16 -17.17
C LEU A 27 -4.60 -24.25 -16.25
N LEU A 28 -3.73 -23.24 -16.27
CA LEU A 28 -2.62 -23.12 -15.33
C LEU A 28 -2.83 -21.93 -14.40
N ASP A 29 -2.35 -22.04 -13.16
CA ASP A 29 -2.27 -20.95 -12.20
C ASP A 29 -1.46 -19.76 -12.76
N ALA A 30 -0.43 -20.06 -13.55
CA ALA A 30 0.38 -19.08 -14.26
C ALA A 30 -0.43 -18.16 -15.18
N ASP A 31 -1.48 -18.67 -15.84
CA ASP A 31 -2.34 -17.87 -16.72
C ASP A 31 -3.19 -16.88 -15.90
N PHE A 32 -3.70 -17.33 -14.75
CA PHE A 32 -4.44 -16.49 -13.81
C PHE A 32 -3.56 -15.41 -13.17
N ASN A 33 -2.36 -15.78 -12.71
CA ASN A 33 -1.41 -14.86 -12.11
C ASN A 33 -0.94 -13.79 -13.12
N GLU A 34 -0.74 -14.18 -14.39
CA GLU A 34 -0.44 -13.24 -15.47
C GLU A 34 -1.61 -12.29 -15.76
N LEU A 35 -2.84 -12.80 -15.82
CA LEU A 35 -4.03 -11.97 -15.98
C LEU A 35 -4.14 -10.91 -14.87
N VAL A 36 -3.96 -11.30 -13.61
CA VAL A 36 -3.99 -10.38 -12.46
C VAL A 36 -2.92 -9.29 -12.62
N ALA A 37 -1.68 -9.67 -12.99
CA ALA A 37 -0.59 -8.72 -13.17
C ALA A 37 -0.82 -7.74 -14.34
N VAL A 38 -1.43 -8.20 -15.44
CA VAL A 38 -1.78 -7.36 -16.58
C VAL A 38 -2.89 -6.37 -16.20
N VAL A 39 -3.95 -6.84 -15.54
CA VAL A 39 -5.07 -5.99 -15.10
C VAL A 39 -4.60 -4.95 -14.10
N ASP A 40 -3.85 -5.34 -13.07
CA ASP A 40 -3.30 -4.42 -12.07
C ASP A 40 -2.46 -3.31 -12.69
N ARG A 41 -1.49 -3.66 -13.57
CA ARG A 41 -0.67 -2.65 -14.26
C ARG A 41 -1.52 -1.66 -15.05
N ARG A 42 -2.53 -2.15 -15.78
CA ARG A 42 -3.42 -1.30 -16.58
C ARG A 42 -4.26 -0.37 -15.71
N LEU A 43 -4.77 -0.85 -14.57
CA LEU A 43 -5.51 -0.03 -13.61
C LEU A 43 -4.61 1.05 -13.00
N ARG A 44 -3.37 0.73 -12.61
CA ARG A 44 -2.43 1.72 -12.09
C ARG A 44 -2.04 2.77 -13.11
N ALA A 45 -1.78 2.36 -14.35
CA ALA A 45 -1.47 3.29 -15.44
C ALA A 45 -2.66 4.23 -15.69
N THR A 46 -3.87 3.67 -15.81
CA THR A 46 -5.10 4.45 -16.01
C THR A 46 -5.32 5.45 -14.86
N ALA A 47 -5.18 4.99 -13.61
CA ALA A 47 -5.32 5.85 -12.44
C ALA A 47 -4.27 6.97 -12.44
N SER A 48 -3.01 6.65 -12.72
CA SER A 48 -1.92 7.64 -12.73
C SER A 48 -2.05 8.67 -13.85
N ASP A 49 -2.49 8.24 -15.04
CA ASP A 49 -2.63 9.11 -16.22
C ASP A 49 -3.86 10.03 -16.10
N VAL A 50 -4.97 9.54 -15.53
CA VAL A 50 -6.23 10.29 -15.42
C VAL A 50 -6.26 11.15 -14.16
N LEU A 51 -5.79 10.60 -13.03
CA LEU A 51 -5.91 11.24 -11.72
C LEU A 51 -4.62 11.94 -11.27
N GLY A 52 -3.50 11.66 -11.92
CA GLY A 52 -2.17 12.08 -11.48
C GLY A 52 -1.53 11.10 -10.49
N ARG A 53 -0.30 11.42 -10.07
CA ARG A 53 0.50 10.59 -9.16
C ARG A 53 -0.08 10.46 -7.76
N SER A 54 -0.79 11.49 -7.28
CA SER A 54 -1.40 11.49 -5.96
C SER A 54 -2.71 12.24 -5.99
N THR A 55 -3.83 11.55 -5.73
CA THR A 55 -5.15 12.20 -5.63
C THR A 55 -5.99 11.60 -4.52
N VAL A 56 -6.83 12.42 -3.91
CA VAL A 56 -7.96 11.97 -3.10
C VAL A 56 -9.19 11.76 -3.99
N SER A 57 -10.04 10.80 -3.61
CA SER A 57 -11.30 10.57 -4.33
C SER A 57 -12.27 11.73 -4.15
N SER A 58 -12.94 12.14 -5.22
CA SER A 58 -13.97 13.19 -5.19
C SER A 58 -15.18 12.83 -4.30
N THR A 59 -15.43 11.55 -4.06
CA THR A 59 -16.50 11.09 -3.16
C THR A 59 -16.14 11.21 -1.68
N THR A 60 -14.84 11.24 -1.37
CA THR A 60 -14.30 11.30 -0.01
C THR A 60 -13.19 12.35 0.06
N PRO A 61 -13.53 13.65 0.00
CA PRO A 61 -12.55 14.73 -0.09
C PRO A 61 -11.66 14.85 1.16
N ASP A 62 -12.14 14.42 2.32
CA ASP A 62 -11.37 14.38 3.57
C ASP A 62 -10.54 13.09 3.75
N ALA A 63 -10.40 12.26 2.70
CA ALA A 63 -9.61 11.03 2.78
C ALA A 63 -8.15 11.32 3.12
N PHE A 64 -7.62 10.61 4.13
CA PHE A 64 -6.25 10.79 4.65
C PHE A 64 -5.90 12.22 5.08
N LYS A 65 -6.89 13.09 5.26
CA LYS A 65 -6.69 14.42 5.81
C LYS A 65 -6.14 14.30 7.23
N ILE A 66 -5.05 14.99 7.49
CA ILE A 66 -4.38 14.96 8.79
C ILE A 66 -4.83 16.16 9.62
N GLU A 67 -5.39 15.89 10.80
CA GLU A 67 -5.83 16.90 11.74
C GLU A 67 -5.13 16.71 13.09
N LEU A 68 -4.63 17.80 13.67
CA LEU A 68 -4.06 17.82 15.00
C LEU A 68 -5.17 17.72 16.05
N GLN A 69 -5.05 16.77 16.97
CA GLN A 69 -5.96 16.60 18.11
C GLN A 69 -5.13 16.50 19.40
N GLY A 70 -4.96 17.63 20.10
CA GLY A 70 -4.06 17.71 21.24
C GLY A 70 -2.63 17.37 20.84
N ASN A 71 -2.04 16.34 21.45
CA ASN A 71 -0.71 15.84 21.13
C ASN A 71 -0.71 14.67 20.13
N GLY A 72 -1.86 14.38 19.52
CA GLY A 72 -2.03 13.30 18.55
C GLY A 72 -2.44 13.79 17.16
N LEU A 73 -2.36 12.89 16.18
CA LEU A 73 -2.85 13.11 14.83
C LEU A 73 -4.06 12.23 14.56
N ARG A 74 -5.08 12.80 13.92
CA ARG A 74 -6.22 12.08 13.36
C ARG A 74 -6.04 11.96 11.85
N ILE A 75 -6.47 10.82 11.32
CA ILE A 75 -6.39 10.47 9.91
C ILE A 75 -7.84 10.34 9.40
N GLY A 76 -8.17 11.16 8.41
CA GLY A 76 -9.46 11.14 7.73
C GLY A 76 -9.70 9.81 7.00
N ARG A 77 -10.96 9.40 6.96
CA ARG A 77 -11.40 8.17 6.28
C ARG A 77 -11.62 8.39 4.80
N GLY A 78 -11.51 7.33 4.01
CA GLY A 78 -11.81 7.33 2.58
C GLY A 78 -10.66 6.82 1.73
N ARG A 79 -10.66 7.23 0.46
CA ARG A 79 -9.81 6.68 -0.59
C ARG A 79 -8.83 7.70 -1.14
N MET A 80 -7.57 7.29 -1.27
CA MET A 80 -6.50 8.04 -1.91
C MET A 80 -5.75 7.14 -2.87
N TYR A 81 -5.43 7.66 -4.05
CA TYR A 81 -4.62 6.98 -5.05
C TYR A 81 -3.20 7.52 -4.99
N VAL A 82 -2.21 6.65 -4.81
CA VAL A 82 -0.78 6.99 -4.75
C VAL A 82 -0.04 6.13 -5.77
N ASP A 83 0.54 6.74 -6.79
CA ASP A 83 1.16 6.06 -7.94
C ASP A 83 0.28 4.96 -8.56
N GLY A 84 -1.03 5.23 -8.59
CA GLY A 84 -2.06 4.32 -9.08
C GLY A 84 -2.50 3.23 -8.09
N LEU A 85 -1.84 3.07 -6.94
CA LEU A 85 -2.29 2.19 -5.85
C LEU A 85 -3.44 2.84 -5.09
N LEU A 86 -4.53 2.10 -4.88
CA LEU A 86 -5.66 2.54 -4.06
C LEU A 86 -5.37 2.25 -2.58
N ALA A 87 -5.10 3.30 -1.80
CA ALA A 87 -5.08 3.25 -0.35
C ALA A 87 -6.49 3.57 0.19
N GLU A 88 -6.98 2.71 1.08
CA GLU A 88 -8.33 2.84 1.63
C GLU A 88 -8.34 2.78 3.16
N CYS A 89 -8.87 3.85 3.76
CA CYS A 89 -9.04 4.01 5.19
C CYS A 89 -10.53 3.87 5.53
N HIS A 90 -10.94 2.68 5.98
CA HIS A 90 -12.34 2.40 6.33
C HIS A 90 -12.76 2.98 7.70
N GLY A 91 -11.87 3.69 8.42
CA GLY A 91 -12.13 4.24 9.76
C GLY A 91 -11.83 3.27 10.91
N GLY A 92 -11.83 3.79 12.13
CA GLY A 92 -11.56 3.03 13.34
C GLY A 92 -12.76 2.17 13.75
N PRO A 93 -12.56 0.88 14.09
CA PRO A 93 -13.65 0.00 14.44
C PRO A 93 -14.45 0.58 15.60
N ALA A 94 -15.76 0.75 15.38
CA ALA A 94 -16.66 1.17 16.44
C ALA A 94 -16.92 -0.01 17.39
N ALA A 95 -16.88 0.25 18.69
CA ALA A 95 -17.24 -0.75 19.71
C ALA A 95 -18.73 -1.16 19.62
N ASP A 96 -19.57 -0.27 19.09
CA ASP A 96 -20.99 -0.51 18.86
C ASP A 96 -21.24 -0.91 17.39
N ALA A 97 -21.82 -2.09 17.19
CA ALA A 97 -22.17 -2.60 15.87
C ALA A 97 -23.21 -1.72 15.14
N ALA A 98 -24.03 -0.97 15.87
CA ALA A 98 -25.01 -0.04 15.30
C ALA A 98 -24.36 1.18 14.61
N GLN A 99 -23.07 1.42 14.86
CA GLN A 99 -22.32 2.51 14.25
C GLN A 99 -21.65 2.11 12.93
N LYS A 100 -21.73 0.85 12.51
CA LYS A 100 -21.27 0.43 11.18
C LYS A 100 -22.11 1.11 10.10
N GLN A 101 -21.46 1.75 9.16
CA GLN A 101 -22.09 2.37 8.00
C GLN A 101 -21.87 1.47 6.79
N PHE A 102 -22.84 1.43 5.87
CA PHE A 102 -22.70 0.70 4.62
C PHE A 102 -22.51 1.69 3.49
N ASP A 103 -21.45 1.51 2.70
CA ASP A 103 -21.21 2.28 1.48
C ASP A 103 -21.91 1.57 0.31
N PRO A 104 -22.98 2.15 -0.25
CA PRO A 104 -23.70 1.53 -1.36
C PRO A 104 -22.90 1.54 -2.68
N LEU A 105 -21.89 2.39 -2.83
CA LEU A 105 -21.12 2.48 -4.06
C LEU A 105 -20.20 1.26 -4.25
N LEU A 106 -19.53 0.85 -3.17
CA LEU A 106 -18.61 -0.29 -3.16
C LEU A 106 -19.20 -1.53 -2.47
N ALA A 107 -20.42 -1.43 -1.96
CA ALA A 107 -21.12 -2.49 -1.23
C ALA A 107 -20.31 -3.02 -0.02
N GLU A 108 -19.73 -2.12 0.77
CA GLU A 108 -18.84 -2.45 1.88
C GLU A 108 -19.23 -1.80 3.20
N VAL A 109 -18.65 -2.32 4.30
CA VAL A 109 -18.82 -1.75 5.64
C VAL A 109 -17.71 -0.75 5.92
N GLN A 110 -18.10 0.43 6.39
CA GLN A 110 -17.23 1.49 6.84
C GLN A 110 -17.53 1.84 8.30
N PHE A 111 -16.55 2.48 8.94
CA PHE A 111 -16.67 2.98 10.29
C PHE A 111 -16.65 4.52 10.29
N PRO A 112 -17.53 5.17 11.07
CA PRO A 112 -17.69 6.62 11.05
C PRO A 112 -16.53 7.35 11.74
N ASN A 113 -15.81 6.67 12.63
CA ASN A 113 -14.79 7.27 13.46
C ASN A 113 -13.47 7.39 12.67
N PRO A 114 -12.85 8.58 12.60
CA PRO A 114 -11.49 8.73 12.07
C PRO A 114 -10.48 7.89 12.85
N LEU A 115 -9.43 7.45 12.18
CA LEU A 115 -8.33 6.75 12.82
C LEU A 115 -7.41 7.75 13.52
N THR A 116 -6.68 7.29 14.54
CA THR A 116 -5.58 8.06 15.10
C THR A 116 -4.26 7.50 14.58
N TYR A 117 -3.20 8.30 14.60
CA TYR A 117 -1.86 7.85 14.20
C TYR A 117 -1.38 6.63 15.00
N ALA A 118 -1.82 6.48 16.26
CA ALA A 118 -1.48 5.35 17.12
C ALA A 118 -2.27 4.07 16.80
N THR A 119 -3.41 4.18 16.13
CA THR A 119 -4.35 3.07 15.90
C THR A 119 -4.45 2.65 14.43
N GLN A 120 -3.42 2.94 13.64
CA GLN A 120 -3.37 2.57 12.23
C GLN A 120 -3.39 1.03 12.07
N PRO A 121 -4.20 0.48 11.14
CA PRO A 121 -4.42 -0.96 11.02
C PRO A 121 -3.16 -1.73 10.59
N PHE A 122 -2.31 -1.09 9.80
CA PHE A 122 -1.11 -1.71 9.25
C PHE A 122 0.18 -1.30 9.94
N TRP A 123 0.09 -0.57 11.06
CA TRP A 123 1.24 -0.18 11.84
C TRP A 123 0.97 -0.36 13.34
N LEU A 124 1.28 -1.55 13.84
CA LEU A 124 0.97 -1.93 15.22
C LEU A 124 1.76 -1.15 16.28
N GLN A 125 2.96 -0.68 15.95
CA GLN A 125 3.84 0.06 16.84
C GLN A 125 4.42 1.29 16.12
N PRO A 126 3.62 2.35 15.97
CA PRO A 126 4.09 3.56 15.32
C PRO A 126 5.12 4.29 16.19
N ALA A 127 6.12 4.89 15.54
CA ALA A 127 7.12 5.69 16.23
C ALA A 127 6.47 6.92 16.90
N PRO A 128 6.95 7.37 18.07
CA PRO A 128 6.34 8.49 18.78
C PRO A 128 6.37 9.76 17.92
N LEU A 129 5.30 10.55 18.01
CA LEU A 129 5.22 11.83 17.30
C LEU A 129 6.25 12.82 17.87
N PRO A 130 6.89 13.64 17.01
CA PRO A 130 7.66 14.78 17.46
C PRO A 130 6.81 15.72 18.33
N THR A 131 7.40 16.30 19.37
CA THR A 131 6.69 17.15 20.34
C THR A 131 6.74 18.65 19.99
N ALA A 132 7.60 19.05 19.06
CA ALA A 132 7.75 20.43 18.61
C ALA A 132 8.39 20.48 17.22
N GLY A 133 8.16 21.57 16.49
CA GLY A 133 8.74 21.80 15.16
C GLY A 133 7.74 21.59 14.03
N SER A 134 8.14 22.03 12.84
CA SER A 134 7.44 21.70 11.59
C SER A 134 8.01 20.40 11.05
N HIS A 135 7.15 19.43 10.72
CA HIS A 135 7.55 18.11 10.22
C HIS A 135 6.75 17.76 8.98
N LEU A 136 7.38 17.00 8.08
CA LEU A 136 6.69 16.42 6.93
C LEU A 136 5.90 15.19 7.38
N ILE A 137 4.61 15.18 7.07
CA ILE A 137 3.74 14.02 7.23
C ILE A 137 3.48 13.47 5.84
N TYR A 138 3.69 12.17 5.65
CA TYR A 138 3.56 11.52 4.36
C TYR A 138 2.78 10.22 4.49
N LEU A 139 2.17 9.81 3.37
CA LEU A 139 1.48 8.53 3.24
C LEU A 139 2.38 7.57 2.46
N ASP A 140 2.82 6.51 3.12
CA ASP A 140 3.57 5.41 2.50
C ASP A 140 2.57 4.32 2.09
N VAL A 141 2.55 3.96 0.81
CA VAL A 141 1.60 2.98 0.24
C VAL A 141 2.37 1.96 -0.59
N TRP A 142 2.17 0.68 -0.29
CA TRP A 142 2.82 -0.42 -1.01
C TRP A 142 1.94 -1.67 -0.98
N GLU A 143 2.33 -2.69 -1.74
CA GLU A 143 1.70 -4.01 -1.65
C GLU A 143 2.57 -4.95 -0.84
N ARG A 144 1.94 -5.74 0.03
CA ARG A 144 2.58 -6.89 0.65
C ARG A 144 1.87 -8.18 0.28
N GLU A 145 2.61 -9.26 0.38
CA GLU A 145 2.06 -10.60 0.38
C GLU A 145 1.50 -10.97 1.77
N VAL A 146 0.42 -11.74 1.78
CA VAL A 146 -0.23 -12.29 2.97
C VAL A 146 -0.49 -13.77 2.73
N THR A 147 -0.02 -14.60 3.64
CA THR A 147 -0.12 -16.06 3.58
C THR A 147 -0.95 -16.59 4.75
N HIS A 148 -1.13 -17.91 4.79
CA HIS A 148 -1.79 -18.58 5.91
C HIS A 148 -1.12 -18.35 7.27
N ILE A 149 0.18 -17.97 7.30
CA ILE A 149 0.89 -17.67 8.55
C ILE A 149 0.29 -16.44 9.23
N GLU A 150 0.00 -15.39 8.45
CA GLU A 150 -0.64 -14.18 8.95
C GLU A 150 -2.17 -14.32 9.04
N ARG A 151 -2.77 -15.09 8.13
CA ARG A 151 -4.23 -15.26 8.01
C ARG A 151 -4.59 -16.74 7.87
N PRO A 152 -4.71 -17.49 8.99
CA PRO A 152 -4.97 -18.94 8.96
C PRO A 152 -6.21 -19.36 8.17
N GLU A 153 -7.18 -18.46 8.02
CA GLU A 153 -8.39 -18.66 7.21
C GLU A 153 -8.13 -18.75 5.69
N LEU A 154 -6.91 -18.47 5.21
CA LEU A 154 -6.53 -18.70 3.80
C LEU A 154 -6.31 -20.18 3.47
N VAL A 155 -6.26 -21.05 4.49
CA VAL A 155 -6.28 -22.50 4.30
C VAL A 155 -7.68 -22.93 3.85
N GLU A 156 -7.75 -23.64 2.72
CA GLU A 156 -9.02 -24.15 2.21
C GLU A 156 -9.57 -25.20 3.18
N THR A 157 -10.74 -24.95 3.76
CA THR A 157 -11.32 -25.79 4.82
C THR A 157 -11.61 -27.20 4.33
N ALA A 158 -11.97 -27.38 3.06
CA ALA A 158 -12.27 -28.70 2.49
C ALA A 158 -11.03 -29.60 2.31
N VAL A 159 -9.84 -29.01 2.08
CA VAL A 159 -8.62 -29.76 1.72
C VAL A 159 -7.52 -29.64 2.78
N GLY A 160 -7.62 -28.66 3.68
CA GLY A 160 -6.69 -28.46 4.80
C GLY A 160 -5.30 -27.95 4.39
N VAL A 161 -5.16 -27.40 3.18
CA VAL A 161 -3.91 -26.85 2.65
C VAL A 161 -4.12 -25.42 2.16
N GLU A 162 -3.06 -24.61 2.23
CA GLU A 162 -3.05 -23.29 1.59
C GLU A 162 -3.12 -23.47 0.07
N THR A 163 -4.11 -22.84 -0.56
CA THR A 163 -4.32 -22.91 -2.02
C THR A 163 -3.84 -21.66 -2.74
N SER A 164 -3.72 -20.55 -2.04
CA SER A 164 -3.36 -19.25 -2.61
C SER A 164 -2.99 -18.24 -1.53
N SER A 165 -2.07 -17.33 -1.86
CA SER A 165 -1.77 -16.14 -1.05
C SER A 165 -2.62 -14.95 -1.49
N ARG A 166 -2.53 -13.83 -0.75
CA ARG A 166 -3.18 -12.57 -1.10
C ARG A 166 -2.14 -11.48 -1.25
N LYS A 167 -2.32 -10.61 -2.24
CA LYS A 167 -1.70 -9.28 -2.25
C LYS A 167 -2.61 -8.33 -1.49
N GLN A 168 -2.03 -7.59 -0.56
CA GLN A 168 -2.73 -6.59 0.24
C GLN A 168 -2.05 -5.24 0.04
N THR A 169 -2.81 -4.23 -0.41
CA THR A 169 -2.37 -2.84 -0.35
C THR A 169 -2.31 -2.41 1.11
N VAL A 170 -1.13 -1.99 1.53
CA VAL A 170 -0.83 -1.48 2.85
C VAL A 170 -0.58 0.01 2.73
N TRP A 171 -1.06 0.75 3.72
CA TRP A 171 -0.77 2.16 3.86
C TRP A 171 -0.35 2.48 5.29
N GLN A 172 0.51 3.49 5.43
CA GLN A 172 0.93 4.04 6.71
C GLN A 172 1.13 5.54 6.60
N VAL A 173 0.49 6.28 7.50
CA VAL A 173 0.81 7.69 7.72
C VAL A 173 2.02 7.75 8.64
N ARG A 174 3.10 8.35 8.11
CA ARG A 174 4.41 8.48 8.74
C ARG A 174 4.75 9.95 8.95
N VAL A 175 5.58 10.21 9.96
CA VAL A 175 6.13 11.55 10.21
C VAL A 175 7.64 11.47 10.06
N LEU A 176 8.20 12.38 9.25
CA LEU A 176 9.64 12.52 9.12
C LEU A 176 10.18 13.08 10.44
N ALA A 177 11.08 12.33 11.09
CA ALA A 177 11.62 12.71 12.39
C ALA A 177 12.49 13.99 12.29
N GLU A 178 13.18 14.16 11.18
CA GLU A 178 13.87 15.40 10.87
C GLU A 178 12.86 16.52 10.62
N GLY A 179 13.11 17.71 11.18
CA GLY A 179 12.25 18.85 10.97
C GLY A 179 12.26 19.27 9.50
N ALA A 180 11.13 19.74 8.98
CA ALA A 180 11.00 20.22 7.61
C ALA A 180 11.82 21.49 7.32
N GLY A 181 12.47 22.08 8.33
CA GLY A 181 13.26 23.30 8.19
C GLY A 181 12.40 24.45 7.68
N THR A 182 12.79 25.04 6.54
CA THR A 182 12.02 26.07 5.83
C THR A 182 11.19 25.53 4.67
N SER A 183 11.10 24.20 4.52
CA SER A 183 10.34 23.57 3.43
C SER A 183 8.84 23.76 3.63
N ASP A 184 8.15 23.99 2.53
CA ASP A 184 6.69 24.10 2.45
C ASP A 184 6.13 23.12 1.41
N CYS A 185 4.82 23.16 1.20
CA CYS A 185 4.15 22.26 0.25
C CYS A 185 4.54 22.48 -1.23
N GLY A 186 5.24 23.57 -1.56
CA GLY A 186 5.71 23.87 -2.92
C GLY A 186 7.21 23.57 -3.11
N SER A 187 7.90 23.15 -2.05
CA SER A 187 9.32 22.83 -2.08
C SER A 187 9.54 21.50 -2.81
N ASP A 188 10.60 21.44 -3.64
CA ASP A 188 10.97 20.19 -4.30
C ASP A 188 11.33 19.12 -3.27
N ASP A 189 10.89 17.87 -3.47
CA ASP A 189 11.15 16.73 -2.59
C ASP A 189 12.63 16.59 -2.20
N ALA A 190 13.54 16.81 -3.16
CA ALA A 190 14.99 16.71 -2.94
C ALA A 190 15.55 17.77 -1.97
N SER A 191 14.81 18.85 -1.74
CA SER A 191 15.18 19.93 -0.82
C SER A 191 14.73 19.67 0.62
N VAL A 192 13.83 18.71 0.83
CA VAL A 192 13.34 18.37 2.17
C VAL A 192 14.43 17.60 2.94
N PRO A 193 14.92 18.12 4.08
CA PRO A 193 15.97 17.47 4.85
C PRO A 193 15.59 16.04 5.26
N GLY A 194 16.47 15.07 5.01
CA GLY A 194 16.26 13.66 5.35
C GLY A 194 15.33 12.87 4.42
N TRP A 195 14.59 13.52 3.51
CA TRP A 195 13.58 12.85 2.68
C TRP A 195 14.18 11.83 1.70
N ALA A 196 15.30 12.18 1.04
CA ALA A 196 15.98 11.30 0.09
C ALA A 196 16.46 9.98 0.73
N ALA A 197 16.86 10.01 2.00
CA ALA A 197 17.30 8.81 2.70
C ALA A 197 16.13 7.87 3.03
N VAL A 198 14.95 8.43 3.31
CA VAL A 198 13.73 7.67 3.65
C VAL A 198 13.09 7.05 2.41
N THR A 199 13.14 7.74 1.26
CA THR A 199 12.57 7.29 -0.01
C THR A 199 13.54 6.52 -0.90
N ALA A 200 14.80 6.36 -0.45
CA ALA A 200 15.79 5.60 -1.19
C ALA A 200 15.28 4.16 -1.43
N PRO A 201 15.40 3.64 -2.66
CA PRO A 201 15.03 2.26 -2.93
C PRO A 201 15.85 1.32 -2.04
N SER A 202 15.21 0.25 -1.57
CA SER A 202 15.90 -0.73 -0.73
C SER A 202 17.15 -1.25 -1.43
N ALA A 203 18.29 -1.17 -0.73
CA ALA A 203 19.55 -1.75 -1.19
C ALA A 203 19.55 -3.28 -1.13
N ALA A 204 18.46 -3.92 -0.69
CA ALA A 204 18.32 -5.36 -0.54
C ALA A 204 18.48 -6.08 -1.89
N ARG A 205 19.73 -6.43 -2.22
CA ARG A 205 20.06 -7.40 -3.26
C ARG A 205 19.96 -8.78 -2.65
N LEU A 206 18.95 -9.54 -3.06
CA LEU A 206 18.94 -10.99 -2.85
C LEU A 206 20.00 -11.60 -3.78
N ASN A 207 21.14 -12.00 -3.20
CA ASN A 207 22.12 -12.83 -3.89
C ASN A 207 21.90 -14.29 -3.48
N THR A 208 22.16 -15.22 -4.39
CA THR A 208 22.21 -16.66 -4.09
C THR A 208 23.65 -17.12 -3.76
N GLY A 209 24.57 -16.17 -3.59
CA GLY A 209 25.99 -16.43 -3.33
C GLY A 209 26.35 -16.07 -1.89
N THR A 210 27.12 -16.93 -1.23
CA THR A 210 27.67 -16.72 0.11
C THR A 210 28.84 -15.72 0.09
N HIS A 211 28.57 -14.47 -0.25
CA HIS A 211 29.55 -13.38 -0.14
C HIS A 211 28.93 -12.20 0.60
N ASP A 212 29.72 -11.61 1.50
CA ASP A 212 29.34 -10.41 2.22
C ASP A 212 28.98 -9.31 1.22
N ALA A 213 27.75 -8.80 1.33
CA ALA A 213 27.32 -7.67 0.51
C ALA A 213 28.18 -6.45 0.89
N PRO A 214 28.95 -5.85 -0.05
CA PRO A 214 29.72 -4.66 0.26
C PRO A 214 28.76 -3.51 0.67
N PRO A 215 29.14 -2.67 1.64
CA PRO A 215 28.33 -1.52 2.02
C PRO A 215 28.14 -0.63 0.79
N GLY A 216 26.87 -0.32 0.49
CA GLY A 216 26.49 0.43 -0.69
C GLY A 216 27.11 1.81 -0.71
N ASN A 217 28.19 1.96 -1.48
CA ASN A 217 28.49 3.19 -2.19
C ASN A 217 29.48 2.90 -3.33
N ASN A 218 29.28 3.62 -4.43
CA ASN A 218 30.05 3.64 -5.68
C ASN A 218 29.60 2.63 -6.75
N ASP A 219 28.75 3.11 -7.66
CA ASP A 219 29.11 3.12 -9.07
C ASP A 219 28.53 4.38 -9.75
N PRO A 220 29.21 4.95 -10.76
CA PRO A 220 29.12 6.34 -11.23
C PRO A 220 27.85 6.73 -11.99
#